data_AF-A0A2A5B9C2-F1
#
_entry.id   AF-A0A2A5B9C2-F1
#
_cell.length_a   1.000
_cell.length_b   1.000
_cell.length_c   1.000
_cell.angle_alpha   90.00
_cell.angle_beta   90.00
_cell.angle_gamma   90.00
#
_symmetry.space_group_name_H-M   'P 1'
#
loop_
_entity.id
_entity.type
_entity.pdbx_description
1 polymer ?
#
loop_
_entity_poly.entity_id
_entity_poly.type
_entity_poly.pdbx_seq_one_letter_code
_entity_poly.pdbx_strand_id
1 'polypeptide(L)'
;MKAKLISLIIISFLTITCFGQKHLIKADALHKAEKFKKAIRQYSKYLNKNTDNAIVFVSRARCYRKIGKYKKSLDDTAEGLFIDPRCKQALKEKGAVIAIQGRPWKAIEYFTTAIEIDSNYADAYCARGAAYFLQDKFEKALEDNMKAIEIDSQFETSYYNVGLSLKELLRYEEAIAYFNKALLMDTDNQLTFFERAESLYELGEYGLAETDYTNSITYNTKLDPWENTKNGWCYYGKGMSNLALENLTQACADFKEAMSYRVYEAEEEYLKLDCKEQPEAEVKIVVPEVPVVVKQEVEVHIFPNPIKTYSHITITNSKSSNVYSLEVMDLFGKSVLSVSHISDSHIFNRKDLLTGTYVFLIKENGEILKSEKVIIQ
;
A
#
# COMPACT_ATOMS: atom_id res chain seq x y z
N MET A 1 42.09 -48.27 22.82
CA MET A 1 41.86 -46.81 23.00
C MET A 1 41.65 -46.06 21.70
N LYS A 2 42.57 -46.11 20.73
CA LYS A 2 42.47 -45.36 19.45
C LYS A 2 41.17 -45.60 18.66
N ALA A 3 40.69 -46.85 18.55
CA ALA A 3 39.44 -47.15 17.85
C ALA A 3 38.18 -46.60 18.54
N LYS A 4 38.13 -46.59 19.88
CA LYS A 4 37.03 -45.97 20.66
C LYS A 4 37.03 -44.45 20.50
N LEU A 5 38.21 -43.82 20.49
CA LEU A 5 38.35 -42.39 20.27
C LEU A 5 37.90 -41.97 18.86
N ILE A 6 38.31 -42.72 17.83
CA ILE A 6 37.88 -42.50 16.43
C ILE A 6 36.36 -42.70 16.30
N SER A 7 35.80 -43.74 16.92
CA SER A 7 34.34 -43.98 16.94
C SER A 7 33.58 -42.84 17.63
N LEU A 8 34.05 -42.33 18.78
CA LEU A 8 33.44 -41.18 19.45
C LEU A 8 33.54 -39.89 18.64
N ILE A 9 34.66 -39.66 17.95
CA ILE A 9 34.84 -38.51 17.05
C ILE A 9 33.89 -38.60 15.86
N ILE A 10 33.76 -39.78 15.24
CA ILE A 10 32.85 -40.01 14.11
C ILE A 10 31.39 -39.86 14.54
N ILE A 11 30.99 -40.40 15.70
CA ILE A 11 29.63 -40.25 16.25
C ILE A 11 29.35 -38.79 16.65
N SER A 12 30.32 -38.10 17.25
CA SER A 12 30.22 -36.67 17.56
C SER A 12 30.07 -35.83 16.28
N PHE A 13 30.85 -36.13 15.24
CA PHE A 13 30.77 -35.46 13.95
C PHE A 13 29.43 -35.71 13.26
N LEU A 14 28.96 -36.97 13.22
CA LEU A 14 27.65 -37.37 12.67
C LEU A 14 26.45 -36.77 13.43
N THR A 15 26.55 -36.63 14.75
CA THR A 15 25.48 -36.03 15.55
C THR A 15 25.45 -34.50 15.44
N ILE A 16 26.61 -33.85 15.29
CA ILE A 16 26.71 -32.41 15.03
C ILE A 16 26.16 -32.06 13.65
N THR A 17 26.49 -32.84 12.62
CA THR A 17 25.97 -32.63 11.25
C THR A 17 24.46 -32.85 11.19
N CYS A 18 23.96 -33.94 11.78
CA CYS A 18 22.52 -34.25 11.79
C CYS A 18 21.68 -33.22 12.59
N PHE A 19 22.19 -32.72 13.72
CA PHE A 19 21.50 -31.70 14.51
C PHE A 19 21.51 -30.32 13.83
N GLY A 20 22.62 -29.96 13.17
CA GLY A 20 22.69 -28.75 12.34
C GLY A 20 21.66 -28.82 11.21
N GLN A 21 21.63 -29.91 10.47
CA GLN A 21 20.75 -30.10 9.32
C GLN A 21 19.25 -29.94 9.67
N LYS A 22 18.84 -30.35 10.87
CA LYS A 22 17.48 -30.13 11.39
C LYS A 22 17.10 -28.65 11.46
N HIS A 23 18.01 -27.80 11.91
CA HIS A 23 17.78 -26.35 11.97
C HIS A 23 17.69 -25.73 10.58
N LEU A 24 18.51 -26.20 9.62
CA LEU A 24 18.47 -25.74 8.24
C LEU A 24 17.13 -26.08 7.57
N ILE A 25 16.70 -27.34 7.60
CA ILE A 25 15.42 -27.79 7.02
C ILE A 25 14.25 -27.00 7.63
N LYS A 26 14.26 -26.80 8.96
CA LYS A 26 13.23 -26.02 9.63
C LYS A 26 13.28 -24.54 9.22
N ALA A 27 14.46 -23.98 9.00
CA ALA A 27 14.62 -22.60 8.55
C ALA A 27 14.03 -22.42 7.15
N ASP A 28 14.33 -23.33 6.22
CA ASP A 28 13.83 -23.30 4.85
C ASP A 28 12.30 -23.45 4.79
N ALA A 29 11.73 -24.34 5.60
CA ALA A 29 10.28 -24.47 5.72
C ALA A 29 9.62 -23.18 6.26
N LEU A 30 10.25 -22.55 7.26
CA LEU A 30 9.76 -21.27 7.80
C LEU A 30 9.92 -20.11 6.82
N HIS A 31 10.96 -20.13 6.00
CA HIS A 31 11.21 -19.15 4.94
C HIS A 31 10.14 -19.27 3.86
N LYS A 32 9.85 -20.49 3.37
CA LYS A 32 8.76 -20.76 2.42
C LYS A 32 7.39 -20.36 2.95
N ALA A 33 7.17 -20.52 4.26
CA ALA A 33 5.95 -20.09 4.94
C ALA A 33 5.96 -18.59 5.35
N GLU A 34 6.88 -17.79 4.81
CA GLU A 34 7.05 -16.34 5.05
C GLU A 34 7.23 -15.91 6.52
N LYS A 35 7.57 -16.85 7.40
CA LYS A 35 7.82 -16.60 8.82
C LYS A 35 9.26 -16.14 9.04
N PHE A 36 9.66 -15.06 8.37
CA PHE A 36 11.06 -14.60 8.25
C PHE A 36 11.77 -14.44 9.60
N LYS A 37 11.13 -13.82 10.61
CA LYS A 37 11.72 -13.68 11.95
C LYS A 37 12.05 -15.03 12.61
N LYS A 38 11.23 -16.06 12.39
CA LYS A 38 11.45 -17.42 12.92
C LYS A 38 12.51 -18.14 12.09
N ALA A 39 12.50 -18.00 10.76
CA ALA A 39 13.50 -18.54 9.85
C ALA A 39 14.91 -18.05 10.21
N ILE A 40 15.08 -16.73 10.39
CA ILE A 40 16.34 -16.11 10.83
C ILE A 40 16.89 -16.77 12.10
N ARG A 41 16.05 -17.01 13.11
CA ARG A 41 16.49 -17.68 14.35
C ARG A 41 17.01 -19.10 14.09
N GLN A 42 16.41 -19.83 13.16
CA GLN A 42 16.87 -21.18 12.82
C GLN A 42 18.16 -21.14 11.99
N TYR A 43 18.26 -20.26 10.99
CA TYR A 43 19.50 -20.05 10.25
C TYR A 43 20.66 -19.64 11.16
N SER A 44 20.45 -18.74 12.12
CA SER A 44 21.47 -18.40 13.11
C SER A 44 21.90 -19.58 13.98
N LYS A 45 20.97 -20.45 14.39
CA LYS A 45 21.32 -21.67 15.13
C LYS A 45 22.18 -22.64 14.30
N TYR A 46 21.90 -22.75 13.01
CA TYR A 46 22.73 -23.51 12.08
C TYR A 46 24.13 -22.90 11.94
N LEU A 47 24.18 -21.60 11.66
CA LEU A 47 25.41 -20.86 11.37
C LEU A 47 26.34 -20.73 12.59
N ASN A 48 25.81 -20.80 13.81
CA ASN A 48 26.65 -20.88 15.03
C ASN A 48 27.56 -22.12 15.09
N LYS A 49 27.27 -23.16 14.31
CA LYS A 49 28.04 -24.41 14.28
C LYS A 49 28.66 -24.70 12.92
N ASN A 50 28.11 -24.14 11.84
CA ASN A 50 28.54 -24.39 10.46
C ASN A 50 28.62 -23.06 9.71
N THR A 51 29.82 -22.51 9.51
CA THR A 51 30.05 -21.21 8.88
C THR A 51 30.61 -21.32 7.46
N ASP A 52 30.67 -22.52 6.90
CA ASP A 52 31.29 -22.85 5.61
C ASP A 52 30.30 -22.90 4.44
N ASN A 53 29.02 -22.61 4.69
CA ASN A 53 27.98 -22.68 3.67
C ASN A 53 27.46 -21.28 3.31
N ALA A 54 27.96 -20.73 2.20
CA ALA A 54 27.58 -19.43 1.67
C ALA A 54 26.07 -19.29 1.45
N ILE A 55 25.39 -20.34 0.99
CA ILE A 55 23.96 -20.32 0.68
C ILE A 55 23.11 -20.07 1.92
N VAL A 56 23.54 -20.54 3.09
CA VAL A 56 22.77 -20.32 4.34
C VAL A 56 22.83 -18.85 4.77
N PHE A 57 23.98 -18.19 4.59
CA PHE A 57 24.08 -16.75 4.78
C PHE A 57 23.17 -16.00 3.79
N VAL A 58 23.16 -16.38 2.50
CA VAL A 58 22.26 -15.77 1.50
C VAL A 58 20.78 -15.95 1.88
N SER A 59 20.38 -17.14 2.31
CA SER A 59 19.00 -17.41 2.74
C SER A 59 18.60 -16.58 3.95
N ARG A 60 19.52 -16.38 4.91
CA ARG A 60 19.29 -15.50 6.07
C ARG A 60 19.28 -14.02 5.67
N ALA A 61 20.15 -13.61 4.74
CA ALA A 61 20.18 -12.28 4.16
C ALA A 61 18.86 -11.91 3.49
N ARG A 62 18.26 -12.84 2.72
CA ARG A 62 16.95 -12.66 2.10
C ARG A 62 15.85 -12.43 3.13
N CYS A 63 15.86 -13.21 4.21
CA CYS A 63 14.94 -13.00 5.31
C CYS A 63 15.14 -11.63 5.98
N TYR A 64 16.40 -11.19 6.18
CA TYR A 64 16.69 -9.86 6.71
C TYR A 64 16.19 -8.73 5.81
N ARG A 65 16.38 -8.86 4.48
CA ARG A 65 15.84 -7.90 3.50
C ARG A 65 14.33 -7.81 3.58
N LYS A 66 13.62 -8.95 3.62
CA LYS A 66 12.15 -9.00 3.72
C LYS A 66 11.60 -8.35 4.99
N ILE A 67 12.37 -8.27 6.07
CA ILE A 67 11.97 -7.57 7.31
C ILE A 67 12.58 -6.16 7.45
N GLY A 68 13.14 -5.60 6.37
CA GLY A 68 13.71 -4.24 6.35
C GLY A 68 15.08 -4.09 7.05
N LYS A 69 15.72 -5.19 7.47
CA LYS A 69 17.04 -5.16 8.13
C LYS A 69 18.18 -5.20 7.11
N TYR A 70 18.25 -4.17 6.26
CA TYR A 70 19.17 -4.11 5.11
C TYR A 70 20.65 -4.23 5.49
N LYS A 71 21.09 -3.59 6.58
CA LYS A 71 22.48 -3.71 7.05
C LYS A 71 22.87 -5.16 7.32
N LYS A 72 22.05 -5.89 8.08
CA LYS A 72 22.29 -7.31 8.40
C LYS A 72 22.23 -8.20 7.16
N SER A 73 21.38 -7.85 6.19
CA SER A 73 21.34 -8.53 4.91
C SER A 73 22.66 -8.35 4.15
N LEU A 74 23.19 -7.13 4.08
CA LEU A 74 24.50 -6.86 3.47
C LEU A 74 25.63 -7.58 4.19
N ASP A 75 25.65 -7.57 5.53
CA ASP A 75 26.65 -8.30 6.33
C ASP A 75 26.65 -9.80 5.99
N ASP A 76 25.47 -10.43 5.93
CA ASP A 76 25.35 -11.85 5.54
C ASP A 76 25.75 -12.09 4.08
N THR A 77 25.41 -11.21 3.14
CA THR A 77 25.88 -11.36 1.75
C THR A 77 27.39 -11.21 1.64
N ALA A 78 28.02 -10.37 2.48
CA ALA A 78 29.46 -10.22 2.51
C ALA A 78 30.14 -11.49 3.03
N GLU A 79 29.60 -12.11 4.08
CA GLU A 79 30.10 -13.41 4.55
C GLU A 79 29.90 -14.53 3.52
N GLY A 80 28.74 -14.56 2.85
CA GLY A 80 28.50 -15.51 1.77
C GLY A 80 29.53 -15.38 0.64
N LEU A 81 29.89 -14.14 0.25
CA LEU A 81 30.90 -13.86 -0.76
C LEU A 81 32.33 -14.08 -0.29
N PHE A 82 32.59 -13.96 1.02
CA PHE A 82 33.88 -14.30 1.60
C PHE A 82 34.13 -15.82 1.54
N ILE A 83 33.09 -16.61 1.81
CA ILE A 83 33.14 -18.09 1.73
C ILE A 83 33.22 -18.56 0.28
N ASP A 84 32.36 -18.02 -0.59
CA ASP A 84 32.35 -18.32 -2.02
C ASP A 84 32.25 -17.02 -2.84
N PRO A 85 33.39 -16.50 -3.35
CA PRO A 85 33.42 -15.29 -4.17
C PRO A 85 32.63 -15.41 -5.48
N ARG A 86 32.32 -16.63 -5.93
CA ARG A 86 31.52 -16.90 -7.14
C ARG A 86 30.07 -17.26 -6.81
N CYS A 87 29.60 -16.99 -5.59
CA CYS A 87 28.22 -17.22 -5.22
C CYS A 87 27.27 -16.21 -5.89
N LYS A 88 26.75 -16.57 -7.07
CA LYS A 88 25.78 -15.76 -7.85
C LYS A 88 24.54 -15.36 -7.03
N GLN A 89 24.07 -16.22 -6.13
CA GLN A 89 22.93 -15.93 -5.27
C GLN A 89 23.25 -14.83 -4.24
N ALA A 90 24.49 -14.79 -3.71
CA ALA A 90 24.94 -13.74 -2.81
C ALA A 90 25.09 -12.40 -3.54
N LEU A 91 25.64 -12.41 -4.76
CA LEU A 91 25.72 -11.22 -5.62
C LEU A 91 24.33 -10.67 -5.93
N LYS A 92 23.38 -11.53 -6.34
CA LYS A 92 22.00 -11.12 -6.61
C LYS A 92 21.32 -10.56 -5.37
N GLU A 93 21.45 -11.22 -4.22
CA GLU A 93 20.84 -10.72 -2.99
C GLU A 93 21.45 -9.38 -2.55
N LYS A 94 22.78 -9.21 -2.69
CA LYS A 94 23.46 -7.94 -2.42
C LYS A 94 22.98 -6.84 -3.36
N GLY A 95 22.89 -7.11 -4.66
CA GLY A 95 22.34 -6.21 -5.66
C GLY A 95 20.91 -5.77 -5.31
N ALA A 96 20.05 -6.71 -4.91
CA ALA A 96 18.67 -6.42 -4.52
C ALA A 96 18.59 -5.46 -3.31
N VAL A 97 19.42 -5.64 -2.28
CA VAL A 97 19.46 -4.71 -1.14
C VAL A 97 19.96 -3.32 -1.56
N ILE A 98 20.98 -3.27 -2.42
CA ILE A 98 21.53 -2.00 -2.92
C ILE A 98 20.52 -1.24 -3.77
N ALA A 99 19.71 -1.93 -4.59
CA ALA A 99 18.63 -1.34 -5.35
C ALA A 99 17.55 -0.72 -4.44
N ILE A 100 17.11 -1.45 -3.41
CA ILE A 100 16.13 -0.95 -2.42
C ILE A 100 16.66 0.29 -1.67
N GLN A 101 17.97 0.41 -1.49
CA GLN A 101 18.62 1.59 -0.91
C GLN A 101 18.72 2.78 -1.89
N GLY A 102 18.02 2.74 -3.02
CA GLY A 102 17.99 3.84 -4.00
C GLY A 102 19.23 3.91 -4.88
N ARG A 103 19.97 2.79 -5.05
CA ARG A 103 21.19 2.75 -5.89
C ARG A 103 21.10 1.70 -7.00
N PRO A 104 20.13 1.79 -7.92
CA PRO A 104 19.92 0.79 -8.97
C PRO A 104 21.13 0.64 -9.91
N TRP A 105 21.89 1.72 -10.18
CA TRP A 105 23.09 1.65 -11.04
C TRP A 105 24.16 0.70 -10.48
N LYS A 106 24.36 0.73 -9.17
CA LYS A 106 25.32 -0.14 -8.49
C LYS A 106 24.79 -1.57 -8.35
N ALA A 107 23.46 -1.73 -8.25
CA ALA A 107 22.85 -3.06 -8.24
C ALA A 107 23.08 -3.80 -9.57
N ILE A 108 23.00 -3.09 -10.71
CA ILE A 108 23.28 -3.64 -12.04
C ILE A 108 24.66 -4.26 -12.14
N GLU A 109 25.69 -3.66 -11.54
CA GLU A 109 27.05 -4.23 -11.50
C GLU A 109 27.03 -5.63 -10.88
N TYR A 110 26.41 -5.78 -9.71
CA TYR A 110 26.33 -7.09 -9.02
C TYR A 110 25.49 -8.12 -9.79
N PHE A 111 24.38 -7.70 -10.40
CA PHE A 111 23.57 -8.60 -11.22
C PHE A 111 24.33 -9.04 -12.48
N THR A 112 25.08 -8.12 -13.09
CA THR A 112 25.93 -8.43 -14.25
C THR A 112 27.00 -9.45 -13.88
N THR A 113 27.71 -9.27 -12.77
CA THR A 113 28.67 -10.28 -12.30
C THR A 113 28.00 -11.62 -12.00
N ALA A 114 26.78 -11.63 -11.45
CA ALA A 114 26.04 -12.87 -11.22
C ALA A 114 25.69 -13.59 -12.54
N ILE A 115 25.36 -12.85 -13.60
CA ILE A 115 25.09 -13.36 -14.96
C ILE A 115 26.38 -13.85 -15.63
N GLU A 116 27.50 -13.16 -15.45
CA GLU A 116 28.81 -13.61 -15.96
C GLU A 116 29.25 -14.92 -15.32
N ILE A 117 28.89 -15.15 -14.05
CA ILE A 117 29.15 -16.41 -13.34
C ILE A 117 28.22 -17.53 -13.86
N ASP A 118 26.96 -17.21 -14.13
CA ASP A 118 25.99 -18.14 -14.71
C ASP A 118 25.04 -17.43 -15.67
N SER A 119 25.28 -17.67 -16.97
CA SER A 119 24.51 -17.08 -18.06
C SER A 119 23.07 -17.58 -18.13
N ASN A 120 22.72 -18.65 -17.40
CA ASN A 120 21.37 -19.20 -17.31
C ASN A 120 20.69 -18.83 -15.98
N TYR A 121 21.10 -17.73 -15.34
CA TYR A 121 20.51 -17.31 -14.07
C TYR A 121 19.34 -16.32 -14.27
N ALA A 122 18.16 -16.84 -14.61
CA ALA A 122 16.94 -16.05 -14.89
C ALA A 122 16.64 -14.98 -13.83
N ASP A 123 16.75 -15.35 -12.56
CA ASP A 123 16.64 -14.49 -11.38
C ASP A 123 17.48 -13.20 -11.46
N ALA A 124 18.71 -13.28 -11.98
CA ALA A 124 19.63 -12.15 -12.08
C ALA A 124 19.28 -11.26 -13.28
N TYR A 125 18.85 -11.84 -14.40
CA TYR A 125 18.31 -11.08 -15.53
C TYR A 125 17.06 -10.31 -15.12
N CYS A 126 16.08 -10.96 -14.50
CA CYS A 126 14.87 -10.28 -14.03
C CYS A 126 15.19 -9.14 -13.03
N ALA A 127 16.12 -9.36 -12.10
CA ALA A 127 16.52 -8.33 -11.14
C ALA A 127 17.28 -7.17 -11.79
N ARG A 128 18.12 -7.44 -12.80
CA ARG A 128 18.83 -6.42 -13.57
C ARG A 128 17.87 -5.62 -14.46
N GLY A 129 16.90 -6.30 -15.09
CA GLY A 129 15.83 -5.67 -15.84
C GLY A 129 15.01 -4.70 -14.99
N ALA A 130 14.61 -5.10 -13.79
CA ALA A 130 13.95 -4.20 -12.84
C ALA A 130 14.83 -2.99 -12.45
N ALA A 131 16.14 -3.18 -12.29
CA ALA A 131 17.07 -2.08 -11.99
C ALA A 131 17.32 -1.15 -13.19
N TYR A 132 17.21 -1.64 -14.43
CA TYR A 132 17.18 -0.82 -15.64
C TYR A 132 15.88 -0.03 -15.75
N PHE A 133 14.74 -0.63 -15.41
CA PHE A 133 13.45 0.05 -15.37
C PHE A 133 13.48 1.24 -14.41
N LEU A 134 14.04 1.07 -13.21
CA LEU A 134 14.25 2.16 -12.23
C LEU A 134 15.23 3.26 -12.68
N GLN A 135 15.85 3.12 -13.85
CA GLN A 135 16.71 4.12 -14.49
C GLN A 135 16.13 4.61 -15.82
N ASP A 136 14.85 4.34 -16.08
CA ASP A 136 14.14 4.69 -17.31
C ASP A 136 14.78 4.09 -18.57
N LYS A 137 15.50 2.96 -18.41
CA LYS A 137 16.14 2.22 -19.50
C LYS A 137 15.25 1.06 -19.94
N PHE A 138 14.07 1.38 -20.44
CA PHE A 138 12.99 0.42 -20.68
C PHE A 138 13.34 -0.65 -21.72
N GLU A 139 14.09 -0.32 -22.78
CA GLU A 139 14.53 -1.33 -23.76
C GLU A 139 15.49 -2.36 -23.16
N LYS A 140 16.39 -1.92 -22.27
CA LYS A 140 17.29 -2.85 -21.56
C LYS A 140 16.53 -3.69 -20.53
N ALA A 141 15.54 -3.09 -19.87
CA ALA A 141 14.66 -3.82 -18.98
C ALA A 141 13.88 -4.90 -19.74
N LEU A 142 13.35 -4.57 -20.92
CA LEU A 142 12.66 -5.49 -21.82
C LEU A 142 13.57 -6.65 -22.24
N GLU A 143 14.78 -6.36 -22.72
CA GLU A 143 15.76 -7.37 -23.16
C GLU A 143 16.08 -8.36 -22.03
N ASP A 144 16.41 -7.86 -20.85
CA ASP A 144 16.76 -8.70 -19.70
C ASP A 144 15.58 -9.56 -19.23
N ASN A 145 14.36 -9.01 -19.14
CA ASN A 145 13.19 -9.79 -18.72
C ASN A 145 12.77 -10.81 -19.79
N MET A 146 12.93 -10.50 -21.08
CA MET A 146 12.75 -11.49 -22.15
C MET A 146 13.77 -12.63 -22.03
N LYS A 147 15.04 -12.32 -21.72
CA LYS A 147 16.05 -13.35 -21.50
C LYS A 147 15.73 -14.22 -20.28
N ALA A 148 15.18 -13.64 -19.23
CA ALA A 148 14.71 -14.38 -18.06
C ALA A 148 13.58 -15.37 -18.42
N ILE A 149 12.62 -14.97 -19.26
CA ILE A 149 11.55 -15.83 -19.78
C ILE A 149 12.10 -16.94 -20.70
N GLU A 150 13.09 -16.63 -21.54
CA GLU A 150 13.75 -17.63 -22.40
C GLU A 150 14.42 -18.74 -21.58
N ILE A 151 15.04 -18.38 -20.46
CA ILE A 151 15.71 -19.32 -19.54
C ILE A 151 14.68 -20.10 -18.71
N ASP A 152 13.66 -19.42 -18.18
CA ASP A 152 12.58 -20.02 -17.39
C ASP A 152 11.22 -19.48 -17.86
N SER A 153 10.55 -20.29 -18.69
CA SER A 153 9.25 -19.92 -19.26
C SER A 153 8.14 -19.80 -18.23
N GLN A 154 8.35 -20.29 -17.00
CA GLN A 154 7.40 -20.20 -15.88
C GLN A 154 7.70 -19.02 -14.95
N PHE A 155 8.60 -18.11 -15.33
CA PHE A 155 8.95 -16.98 -14.48
C PHE A 155 7.96 -15.81 -14.58
N GLU A 156 6.86 -15.94 -13.86
CA GLU A 156 5.72 -15.01 -13.82
C GLU A 156 6.13 -13.53 -13.70
N THR A 157 7.01 -13.19 -12.75
CA THR A 157 7.47 -11.81 -12.51
C THR A 157 8.08 -11.17 -13.76
N SER A 158 8.75 -11.96 -14.63
CA SER A 158 9.32 -11.43 -15.86
C SER A 158 8.27 -11.10 -16.91
N TYR A 159 7.14 -11.82 -16.99
CA TYR A 159 6.04 -11.45 -17.89
C TYR A 159 5.42 -10.11 -17.51
N TYR A 160 5.18 -9.89 -16.21
CA TYR A 160 4.71 -8.59 -15.71
C TYR A 160 5.71 -7.46 -16.04
N ASN A 161 7.00 -7.66 -15.78
CA ASN A 161 8.01 -6.65 -16.07
C ASN A 161 8.19 -6.35 -17.56
N VAL A 162 7.99 -7.35 -18.44
CA VAL A 162 7.95 -7.13 -19.90
C VAL A 162 6.76 -6.25 -20.25
N GLY A 163 5.57 -6.56 -19.72
CA GLY A 163 4.38 -5.73 -19.91
C GLY A 163 4.61 -4.28 -19.49
N LEU A 164 5.16 -4.06 -18.29
CA LEU A 164 5.54 -2.72 -17.80
C LEU A 164 6.50 -2.02 -18.74
N SER A 165 7.58 -2.70 -19.15
CA SER A 165 8.59 -2.10 -20.02
C SER A 165 8.00 -1.73 -21.38
N LEU A 166 7.08 -2.53 -21.92
CA LEU A 166 6.38 -2.24 -23.18
C LEU A 166 5.41 -1.07 -23.04
N LYS A 167 4.67 -0.98 -21.92
CA LYS A 167 3.78 0.15 -21.60
C LYS A 167 4.55 1.47 -21.59
N GLU A 168 5.69 1.53 -20.89
CA GLU A 168 6.53 2.73 -20.86
C GLU A 168 7.16 3.08 -22.22
N LEU A 169 7.27 2.09 -23.12
CA LEU A 169 7.66 2.27 -24.51
C LEU A 169 6.47 2.60 -25.44
N LEU A 170 5.27 2.85 -24.88
CA LEU A 170 4.02 3.13 -25.59
C LEU A 170 3.57 1.99 -26.53
N ARG A 171 4.01 0.76 -26.26
CA ARG A 171 3.66 -0.46 -27.03
C ARG A 171 2.53 -1.22 -26.31
N TYR A 172 1.37 -0.57 -26.19
CA TYR A 172 0.28 -1.00 -25.31
C TYR A 172 -0.34 -2.35 -25.71
N GLU A 173 -0.54 -2.64 -26.99
CA GLU A 173 -1.10 -3.91 -27.45
C GLU A 173 -0.21 -5.09 -27.04
N GLU A 174 1.10 -4.92 -27.20
CA GLU A 174 2.08 -5.92 -26.79
C GLU A 174 2.12 -6.05 -25.26
N ALA A 175 2.09 -4.92 -24.53
CA ALA A 175 2.05 -4.91 -23.07
C ALA A 175 0.86 -5.73 -22.53
N ILE A 176 -0.35 -5.50 -23.08
CA ILE A 176 -1.57 -6.23 -22.72
C ILE A 176 -1.41 -7.74 -22.92
N ALA A 177 -0.78 -8.17 -24.03
CA ALA A 177 -0.54 -9.59 -24.29
C ALA A 177 0.36 -10.24 -23.22
N TYR A 178 1.35 -9.50 -22.71
CA TYR A 178 2.23 -9.99 -21.64
C TYR A 178 1.55 -9.93 -20.26
N PHE A 179 0.76 -8.90 -19.97
CA PHE A 179 -0.07 -8.85 -18.75
C PHE A 179 -1.11 -9.98 -18.71
N ASN A 180 -1.72 -10.32 -19.86
CA ASN A 180 -2.61 -11.49 -19.97
C ASN A 180 -1.90 -12.79 -19.57
N LYS A 181 -0.65 -12.98 -20.04
CA LYS A 181 0.15 -14.16 -19.66
C LYS A 181 0.49 -14.16 -18.17
N ALA A 182 0.87 -13.00 -17.61
CA ALA A 182 1.14 -12.89 -16.18
C ALA A 182 -0.09 -13.26 -15.33
N LEU A 183 -1.27 -12.74 -15.67
CA LEU A 183 -2.54 -13.04 -14.98
C LEU A 183 -2.99 -14.50 -15.09
N LEU A 184 -2.60 -15.20 -16.16
CA LEU A 184 -2.85 -16.64 -16.30
C LEU A 184 -1.95 -17.49 -15.38
N MET A 185 -0.79 -16.95 -14.97
CA MET A 185 0.19 -17.63 -14.14
C MET A 185 -0.03 -17.34 -12.65
N ASP A 186 -0.41 -16.12 -12.31
CA ASP A 186 -0.89 -15.73 -10.98
C ASP A 186 -2.18 -14.90 -11.11
N THR A 187 -3.29 -15.49 -10.66
CA THR A 187 -4.61 -14.88 -10.76
C THR A 187 -4.88 -13.81 -9.70
N ASP A 188 -4.01 -13.64 -8.71
CA ASP A 188 -4.23 -12.77 -7.54
C ASP A 188 -3.33 -11.51 -7.56
N ASN A 189 -3.02 -10.98 -8.76
CA ASN A 189 -2.14 -9.83 -8.91
C ASN A 189 -2.89 -8.53 -9.25
N GLN A 190 -3.30 -7.79 -8.22
CA GLN A 190 -3.90 -6.45 -8.31
C GLN A 190 -3.14 -5.53 -9.27
N LEU A 191 -1.81 -5.46 -9.14
CA LEU A 191 -0.99 -4.55 -9.92
C LEU A 191 -1.05 -4.89 -11.40
N THR A 192 -1.11 -6.17 -11.75
CA THR A 192 -1.18 -6.56 -13.17
C THR A 192 -2.51 -6.14 -13.80
N PHE A 193 -3.63 -6.24 -13.07
CA PHE A 193 -4.91 -5.69 -13.54
C PHE A 193 -4.85 -4.17 -13.73
N PHE A 194 -4.28 -3.44 -12.77
CA PHE A 194 -4.14 -1.99 -12.86
C PHE A 194 -3.33 -1.56 -14.09
N GLU A 195 -2.15 -2.15 -14.28
CA GLU A 195 -1.25 -1.79 -15.40
C GLU A 195 -1.83 -2.18 -16.77
N ARG A 196 -2.59 -3.29 -16.82
CA ARG A 196 -3.33 -3.69 -18.02
C ARG A 196 -4.50 -2.74 -18.30
N ALA A 197 -5.21 -2.29 -17.26
CA ALA A 197 -6.29 -1.31 -17.39
C ALA A 197 -5.77 0.02 -17.95
N GLU A 198 -4.63 0.52 -17.45
CA GLU A 198 -4.01 1.73 -18.00
C GLU A 198 -3.62 1.55 -19.46
N SER A 199 -3.04 0.41 -19.82
CA SER A 199 -2.70 0.12 -21.23
C SER A 199 -3.93 0.02 -22.14
N LEU A 200 -5.05 -0.55 -21.64
CA LEU A 200 -6.33 -0.61 -22.35
C LEU A 200 -6.96 0.78 -22.52
N TYR A 201 -6.86 1.62 -21.49
CA TYR A 201 -7.36 2.99 -21.52
C TYR A 201 -6.66 3.82 -22.60
N GLU A 202 -5.32 3.71 -22.70
CA GLU A 202 -4.53 4.40 -23.74
C GLU A 202 -4.88 3.94 -25.16
N LEU A 203 -5.35 2.69 -25.33
CA LEU A 203 -5.86 2.18 -26.60
C LEU A 203 -7.32 2.57 -26.90
N GLY A 204 -8.00 3.24 -25.98
CA GLY A 204 -9.42 3.58 -26.11
C GLY A 204 -10.38 2.42 -25.80
N GLU A 205 -9.87 1.30 -25.27
CA GLU A 205 -10.67 0.13 -24.88
C GLU A 205 -11.28 0.33 -23.48
N TYR A 206 -12.01 1.43 -23.31
CA TYR A 206 -12.47 1.93 -22.00
C TYR A 206 -13.35 0.95 -21.23
N GLY A 207 -14.16 0.13 -21.92
CA GLY A 207 -14.99 -0.89 -21.26
C GLY A 207 -14.16 -2.00 -20.63
N LEU A 208 -13.08 -2.43 -21.31
CA LEU A 208 -12.15 -3.42 -20.77
C LEU A 208 -11.29 -2.83 -19.66
N ALA A 209 -10.87 -1.56 -19.80
CA ALA A 209 -10.14 -0.84 -18.76
C ALA A 209 -10.96 -0.72 -17.46
N GLU A 210 -12.23 -0.32 -17.55
CA GLU A 210 -13.15 -0.26 -16.40
C GLU A 210 -13.25 -1.61 -15.68
N THR A 211 -13.41 -2.70 -16.45
CA THR A 211 -13.47 -4.06 -15.90
C THR A 211 -12.20 -4.42 -15.14
N ASP A 212 -11.03 -4.07 -15.68
CA ASP A 212 -9.75 -4.37 -15.04
C ASP A 212 -9.47 -3.50 -13.81
N TYR A 213 -9.87 -2.22 -13.80
CA TYR A 213 -9.82 -1.41 -12.60
C TYR A 213 -10.72 -2.01 -11.51
N THR A 214 -11.92 -2.49 -11.86
CA THR A 214 -12.83 -3.17 -10.93
C THR A 214 -12.23 -4.48 -10.39
N ASN A 215 -11.58 -5.27 -11.24
CA ASN A 215 -10.86 -6.47 -10.81
C ASN A 215 -9.74 -6.10 -9.83
N SER A 216 -8.91 -5.11 -10.17
CA SER A 216 -7.83 -4.60 -9.31
C SER A 216 -8.34 -4.22 -7.91
N ILE A 217 -9.42 -3.45 -7.82
CA ILE A 217 -10.05 -3.05 -6.55
C ILE A 217 -10.50 -4.28 -5.75
N THR A 218 -11.14 -5.24 -6.42
CA THR A 218 -11.68 -6.45 -5.77
C THR A 218 -10.56 -7.30 -5.14
N TYR A 219 -9.45 -7.48 -5.86
CA TYR A 219 -8.29 -8.26 -5.38
C TYR A 219 -7.50 -7.55 -4.26
N ASN A 220 -7.58 -6.22 -4.13
CA ASN A 220 -6.89 -5.46 -3.08
C ASN A 220 -7.42 -5.74 -1.65
N THR A 221 -8.63 -6.27 -1.50
CA THR A 221 -9.25 -6.50 -0.17
C THR A 221 -8.50 -7.51 0.73
N LYS A 222 -7.37 -8.09 0.26
CA LYS A 222 -6.49 -9.00 1.02
C LYS A 222 -5.18 -8.36 1.55
N LEU A 223 -4.84 -7.11 1.21
CA LEU A 223 -3.54 -6.48 1.56
C LEU A 223 -3.68 -5.22 2.45
N ASP A 224 -2.55 -4.87 3.10
CA ASP A 224 -2.40 -3.95 4.25
C ASP A 224 -3.13 -2.59 4.09
N PRO A 225 -3.75 -2.00 5.15
CA PRO A 225 -4.50 -0.73 5.07
C PRO A 225 -3.72 0.51 4.59
N TRP A 226 -2.40 0.40 4.41
CA TRP A 226 -1.52 1.46 3.90
C TRP A 226 -1.36 1.45 2.36
N GLU A 227 -1.80 0.40 1.65
CA GLU A 227 -1.87 0.36 0.16
C GLU A 227 -3.15 1.00 -0.41
N ASN A 228 -3.93 1.65 0.46
CA ASN A 228 -5.22 2.23 0.13
C ASN A 228 -5.16 3.38 -0.90
N THR A 229 -3.99 3.99 -1.10
CA THR A 229 -3.80 5.02 -2.14
C THR A 229 -3.88 4.44 -3.56
N LYS A 230 -3.51 3.17 -3.76
CA LYS A 230 -3.63 2.51 -5.07
C LYS A 230 -5.09 2.25 -5.45
N ASN A 231 -5.96 1.98 -4.47
CA ASN A 231 -7.41 1.93 -4.72
C ASN A 231 -7.91 3.26 -5.25
N GLY A 232 -7.44 4.37 -4.68
CA GLY A 232 -7.75 5.70 -5.19
C GLY A 232 -7.46 5.84 -6.68
N TRP A 233 -6.28 5.43 -7.12
CA TRP A 233 -5.91 5.47 -8.55
C TRP A 233 -6.71 4.49 -9.41
N CYS A 234 -7.09 3.32 -8.87
CA CYS A 234 -7.98 2.40 -9.58
C CYS A 234 -9.38 3.01 -9.75
N TYR A 235 -9.95 3.62 -8.70
CA TYR A 235 -11.23 4.32 -8.79
C TYR A 235 -11.15 5.52 -9.74
N TYR A 236 -10.05 6.26 -9.72
CA TYR A 236 -9.82 7.36 -10.66
C TYR A 236 -9.81 6.85 -12.12
N GLY A 237 -9.00 5.83 -12.43
CA GLY A 237 -8.96 5.23 -13.77
C GLY A 237 -10.29 4.63 -14.20
N LYS A 238 -11.03 4.01 -13.28
CA LYS A 238 -12.39 3.51 -13.51
C LYS A 238 -13.36 4.66 -13.82
N GLY A 239 -13.28 5.75 -13.07
CA GLY A 239 -14.06 6.97 -13.31
C GLY A 239 -13.75 7.60 -14.66
N MET A 240 -12.48 7.69 -15.03
CA MET A 240 -12.04 8.16 -16.36
C MET A 240 -12.55 7.26 -17.49
N SER A 241 -12.55 5.94 -17.28
CA SER A 241 -13.08 4.96 -18.24
C SER A 241 -14.59 5.13 -18.41
N ASN A 242 -15.33 5.26 -17.30
CA ASN A 242 -16.76 5.51 -17.33
C ASN A 242 -17.11 6.87 -17.94
N LEU A 243 -16.29 7.90 -17.71
CA LEU A 243 -16.44 9.20 -18.35
C LEU A 243 -16.30 9.10 -19.87
N ALA A 244 -15.28 8.39 -20.35
CA ALA A 244 -15.05 8.17 -21.77
C ALA A 244 -16.16 7.33 -22.44
N LEU A 245 -16.86 6.50 -21.66
CA LEU A 245 -18.04 5.74 -22.08
C LEU A 245 -19.37 6.51 -21.94
N GLU A 246 -19.32 7.80 -21.56
CA GLU A 246 -20.50 8.64 -21.28
C GLU A 246 -21.38 8.14 -20.11
N ASN A 247 -20.86 7.26 -19.25
CA ASN A 247 -21.51 6.76 -18.04
C ASN A 247 -21.35 7.75 -16.87
N LEU A 248 -21.89 8.97 -17.02
CA LEU A 248 -21.61 10.10 -16.12
C LEU A 248 -21.92 9.83 -14.64
N THR A 249 -23.04 9.18 -14.33
CA THR A 249 -23.41 8.85 -12.93
C THR A 249 -22.39 7.93 -12.28
N GLN A 250 -21.91 6.92 -13.01
CA GLN A 250 -20.90 5.99 -12.49
C GLN A 250 -19.54 6.67 -12.38
N ALA A 251 -19.17 7.51 -13.36
CA ALA A 251 -17.94 8.30 -13.31
C ALA A 251 -17.90 9.22 -12.08
N CYS A 252 -18.99 9.96 -11.80
CA CYS A 252 -19.13 10.78 -10.60
C CYS A 252 -18.94 9.95 -9.31
N ALA A 253 -19.58 8.78 -9.23
CA ALA A 253 -19.46 7.89 -8.08
C ALA A 253 -18.01 7.39 -7.89
N ASP A 254 -17.36 6.96 -8.97
CA ASP A 254 -15.98 6.47 -8.92
C ASP A 254 -14.98 7.59 -8.56
N PHE A 255 -15.16 8.82 -9.07
CA PHE A 255 -14.33 9.97 -8.67
C PHE A 255 -14.53 10.34 -7.20
N LYS A 256 -15.76 10.24 -6.68
CA LYS A 256 -16.04 10.45 -5.26
C LYS A 256 -15.29 9.44 -4.39
N GLU A 257 -15.29 8.17 -4.78
CA GLU A 257 -14.50 7.13 -4.10
C GLU A 257 -13.00 7.41 -4.20
N ALA A 258 -12.49 7.81 -5.37
CA ALA A 258 -11.08 8.17 -5.56
C ALA A 258 -10.63 9.31 -4.62
N MET A 259 -11.46 10.35 -4.46
CA MET A 259 -11.20 11.46 -3.53
C MET A 259 -11.17 11.01 -2.07
N SER A 260 -11.96 9.99 -1.68
CA SER A 260 -11.92 9.42 -0.34
C SER A 260 -10.54 8.82 0.00
N TYR A 261 -9.80 8.39 -1.03
CA TYR A 261 -8.43 7.90 -0.96
C TYR A 261 -7.36 8.97 -1.18
N ARG A 262 -7.75 10.25 -1.22
CA ARG A 262 -6.87 11.41 -1.41
C ARG A 262 -6.20 11.49 -2.80
N VAL A 263 -6.87 10.98 -3.82
CA VAL A 263 -6.52 11.30 -5.22
C VAL A 263 -7.19 12.62 -5.57
N TYR A 264 -6.43 13.71 -5.48
CA TYR A 264 -6.96 15.07 -5.64
C TYR A 264 -7.25 15.40 -7.10
N GLU A 265 -6.61 14.69 -8.03
CA GLU A 265 -6.84 14.74 -9.47
C GLU A 265 -8.30 14.40 -9.81
N ALA A 266 -8.97 13.59 -8.99
CA ALA A 266 -10.39 13.26 -9.15
C ALA A 266 -11.32 14.45 -8.85
N GLU A 267 -10.89 15.43 -8.04
CA GLU A 267 -11.72 16.58 -7.66
C GLU A 267 -11.98 17.49 -8.85
N GLU A 268 -10.97 17.71 -9.69
CA GLU A 268 -11.10 18.54 -10.89
C GLU A 268 -12.15 17.96 -11.85
N GLU A 269 -12.06 16.66 -12.14
CA GLU A 269 -13.00 15.97 -13.03
C GLU A 269 -14.41 15.89 -12.43
N TYR A 270 -14.53 15.64 -11.13
CA TYR A 270 -15.81 15.64 -10.42
C TYR A 270 -16.53 17.00 -10.51
N LEU A 271 -15.79 18.10 -10.43
CA LEU A 271 -16.34 19.46 -10.52
C LEU A 271 -16.73 19.81 -11.97
N LYS A 272 -15.92 19.42 -12.97
CA LYS A 272 -16.24 19.64 -14.39
C LYS A 272 -17.56 18.99 -14.81
N LEU A 273 -17.87 17.83 -14.21
CA LEU A 273 -19.07 17.05 -14.49
C LEU A 273 -20.34 17.54 -13.79
N ASP A 274 -20.23 18.59 -12.96
CA ASP A 274 -21.33 19.09 -12.13
C ASP A 274 -22.05 17.99 -11.32
N CYS A 275 -21.27 17.03 -10.83
CA CYS A 275 -21.76 15.87 -10.08
C CYS A 275 -22.47 16.24 -8.76
N LYS A 276 -22.52 17.53 -8.37
CA LYS A 276 -23.13 18.03 -7.14
C LYS A 276 -24.67 18.03 -7.17
N GLU A 277 -25.28 17.94 -8.36
CA GLU A 277 -26.74 18.06 -8.55
C GLU A 277 -27.47 16.75 -8.87
N GLN A 278 -26.81 15.58 -8.86
CA GLN A 278 -27.55 14.34 -9.10
C GLN A 278 -28.43 14.02 -7.88
N PRO A 279 -29.78 13.99 -8.02
CA PRO A 279 -30.66 13.74 -6.88
C PRO A 279 -30.42 12.33 -6.37
N GLU A 280 -29.97 12.22 -5.13
CA GLU A 280 -30.01 10.96 -4.38
C GLU A 280 -31.45 10.43 -4.47
N ALA A 281 -31.62 9.19 -4.92
CA ALA A 281 -32.94 8.59 -5.08
C ALA A 281 -33.74 8.70 -3.77
N GLU A 282 -34.78 9.54 -3.75
CA GLU A 282 -35.70 9.68 -2.62
C GLU A 282 -36.36 8.33 -2.32
N VAL A 283 -35.88 7.62 -1.31
CA VAL A 283 -36.63 6.52 -0.70
C VAL A 283 -37.72 7.16 0.17
N LYS A 284 -38.92 7.34 -0.40
CA LYS A 284 -40.11 7.78 0.35
C LYS A 284 -40.56 6.70 1.33
N ILE A 285 -40.19 6.86 2.60
CA ILE A 285 -40.81 6.11 3.70
C ILE A 285 -42.04 6.91 4.16
N VAL A 286 -43.23 6.36 3.92
CA VAL A 286 -44.49 6.91 4.45
C VAL A 286 -44.69 6.37 5.86
N VAL A 287 -44.69 7.24 6.87
CA VAL A 287 -45.03 6.89 8.25
C VAL A 287 -46.36 7.58 8.62
N PRO A 288 -47.36 6.87 9.16
CA PRO A 288 -48.66 7.46 9.47
C PRO A 288 -48.64 8.29 10.76
N GLU A 289 -49.41 9.38 10.77
CA GLU A 289 -49.52 10.35 11.86
C GLU A 289 -50.14 9.76 13.14
N VAL A 290 -49.53 10.07 14.30
CA VAL A 290 -50.13 9.92 15.64
C VAL A 290 -49.94 11.24 16.41
N PRO A 291 -50.93 11.73 17.19
CA PRO A 291 -50.91 13.09 17.73
C PRO A 291 -50.07 13.24 19.00
N VAL A 292 -49.58 14.47 19.16
CA VAL A 292 -48.55 15.00 20.07
C VAL A 292 -48.96 15.06 21.55
N VAL A 293 -48.01 14.82 22.46
CA VAL A 293 -47.94 15.48 23.79
C VAL A 293 -46.53 16.02 24.01
N VAL A 294 -46.44 17.33 24.25
CA VAL A 294 -45.20 18.13 24.32
C VAL A 294 -44.51 17.96 25.68
N LYS A 295 -43.31 17.39 25.67
CA LYS A 295 -42.20 17.71 26.59
C LYS A 295 -41.00 18.06 25.70
N GLN A 296 -40.41 19.23 25.91
CA GLN A 296 -39.24 19.64 25.12
C GLN A 296 -38.03 18.82 25.56
N GLU A 297 -37.74 17.76 24.80
CA GLU A 297 -36.45 17.10 24.79
C GLU A 297 -35.66 17.66 23.60
N VAL A 298 -34.45 18.15 23.86
CA VAL A 298 -33.49 18.51 22.82
C VAL A 298 -32.63 17.27 22.61
N GLU A 299 -32.80 16.58 21.48
CA GLU A 299 -31.92 15.48 21.10
C GLU A 299 -30.61 16.04 20.55
N VAL A 300 -29.51 15.70 21.21
CA VAL A 300 -28.15 16.03 20.77
C VAL A 300 -27.52 14.76 20.22
N HIS A 301 -27.33 14.70 18.91
CA HIS A 301 -26.62 13.59 18.28
C HIS A 301 -25.13 13.93 18.18
N ILE A 302 -24.31 13.17 18.92
CA ILE A 302 -22.85 13.26 18.88
C ILE A 302 -22.36 12.09 18.04
N PHE A 303 -21.80 12.38 16.86
CA PHE A 303 -21.18 11.35 16.01
C PHE A 303 -19.67 11.31 16.28
N PRO A 304 -19.12 10.19 16.79
CA PRO A 304 -17.67 10.07 16.95
C PRO A 304 -17.01 9.88 15.58
N ASN A 305 -16.14 10.83 15.19
CA ASN A 305 -15.30 10.75 14.00
C ASN A 305 -13.91 10.22 14.38
N PRO A 306 -13.50 9.01 13.94
CA PRO A 306 -12.29 8.37 14.45
C PRO A 306 -10.97 8.90 13.85
N ILE A 307 -10.99 9.91 12.97
CA ILE A 307 -9.79 10.33 12.20
C ILE A 307 -9.46 11.84 12.31
N LYS A 308 -10.32 12.71 12.87
CA LYS A 308 -9.99 14.13 13.15
C LYS A 308 -10.62 14.63 14.45
N THR A 309 -9.91 15.50 15.19
CA THR A 309 -10.32 16.14 16.47
C THR A 309 -11.39 17.23 16.29
N TYR A 310 -12.50 16.88 15.66
CA TYR A 310 -13.67 17.76 15.54
C TYR A 310 -14.94 16.96 15.76
N SER A 311 -15.80 17.45 16.64
CA SER A 311 -17.15 16.95 16.84
C SER A 311 -18.12 17.91 16.16
N HIS A 312 -18.92 17.42 15.21
CA HIS A 312 -20.04 18.20 14.66
C HIS A 312 -21.24 18.07 15.59
N ILE A 313 -21.78 19.21 16.01
CA ILE A 313 -23.04 19.28 16.76
C ILE A 313 -24.03 20.05 15.90
N THR A 314 -25.13 19.39 15.58
CA THR A 314 -26.25 19.99 14.86
C THR A 314 -27.36 20.28 15.87
N ILE A 315 -27.78 21.54 15.98
CA ILE A 315 -28.91 21.93 16.84
C ILE A 315 -30.04 22.40 15.93
N THR A 316 -31.17 21.71 16.01
CA THR A 316 -32.40 22.07 15.28
C THR A 316 -33.42 22.65 16.23
N ASN A 317 -33.93 23.85 15.91
CA ASN A 317 -35.02 24.46 16.65
C ASN A 317 -36.36 24.06 16.01
N SER A 318 -37.27 23.46 16.77
CA SER A 318 -38.55 22.96 16.24
C SER A 318 -39.56 24.03 15.81
N LYS A 319 -39.23 25.33 15.89
CA LYS A 319 -40.08 26.43 15.39
C LYS A 319 -39.43 27.35 14.34
N SER A 320 -38.16 27.15 13.99
CA SER A 320 -37.56 27.85 12.84
C SER A 320 -36.79 26.85 12.00
N SER A 321 -36.93 26.92 10.68
CA SER A 321 -36.26 26.05 9.70
C SER A 321 -34.72 26.23 9.67
N ASN A 322 -34.16 26.85 10.70
CA ASN A 322 -32.75 27.17 10.80
C ASN A 322 -32.03 25.99 11.45
N VAL A 323 -31.14 25.38 10.69
CA VAL A 323 -30.20 24.36 11.16
C VAL A 323 -28.91 25.09 11.51
N TYR A 324 -28.45 24.93 12.76
CA TYR A 324 -27.18 25.51 13.19
C TYR A 324 -26.12 24.41 13.25
N SER A 325 -24.99 24.63 12.58
CA SER A 325 -23.81 23.78 12.61
C SER A 325 -22.74 24.43 13.50
N LEU A 326 -22.26 23.69 14.49
CA LEU A 326 -21.10 24.10 15.28
C LEU A 326 -19.88 23.22 14.96
N GLU A 327 -18.73 23.87 14.77
CA GLU A 327 -17.43 23.24 14.73
C GLU A 327 -16.72 23.43 16.08
N VAL A 328 -16.35 22.31 16.70
CA VAL A 328 -15.52 22.32 17.91
C VAL A 328 -14.11 21.87 17.53
N MET A 329 -13.14 22.79 17.61
CA MET A 329 -11.71 22.47 17.48
C MET A 329 -11.14 22.03 18.83
N ASP A 330 -10.55 20.83 18.89
CA ASP A 330 -9.65 20.48 19.99
C ASP A 330 -8.19 20.70 19.57
N LEU A 331 -7.58 21.75 20.11
CA LEU A 331 -6.16 22.06 19.95
C LEU A 331 -5.46 21.85 21.30
N PHE A 332 -4.82 20.68 21.44
CA PHE A 332 -3.91 20.37 22.54
C PHE A 332 -4.47 20.68 23.96
N GLY A 333 -5.66 20.17 24.27
CA GLY A 333 -6.22 20.26 25.63
C GLY A 333 -6.75 21.63 26.04
N LYS A 334 -7.03 22.51 25.07
CA LYS A 334 -7.82 23.74 25.26
C LYS A 334 -8.90 23.80 24.18
N SER A 335 -10.15 23.65 24.61
CA SER A 335 -11.33 23.74 23.73
C SER A 335 -11.57 25.19 23.32
N VAL A 336 -11.55 25.47 22.01
CA VAL A 336 -11.96 26.78 21.46
C VAL A 336 -13.16 26.53 20.56
N LEU A 337 -14.28 27.20 20.84
CA LEU A 337 -15.45 27.21 19.96
C LEU A 337 -15.25 28.28 18.88
N SER A 338 -15.38 27.92 17.60
CA SER A 338 -15.61 28.87 16.53
C SER A 338 -17.02 28.67 15.97
N VAL A 339 -17.82 29.72 15.98
CA VAL A 339 -19.12 29.75 15.30
C VAL A 339 -18.91 30.43 13.96
N SER A 340 -19.01 29.69 12.86
CA SER A 340 -18.99 30.26 11.52
C SER A 340 -20.41 30.35 10.98
N HIS A 341 -20.92 31.58 10.79
CA HIS A 341 -21.95 31.85 9.79
C HIS A 341 -21.24 32.44 8.57
N ILE A 342 -21.48 31.90 7.38
CA ILE A 342 -21.04 32.54 6.13
C ILE A 342 -22.10 33.58 5.74
N SER A 343 -21.84 34.83 6.06
CA SER A 343 -21.94 35.94 5.11
C SER A 343 -21.09 37.11 5.61
N ASP A 344 -20.11 37.49 4.78
CA ASP A 344 -19.26 38.68 4.83
C ASP A 344 -18.43 39.01 6.10
N SER A 345 -17.21 38.48 6.07
CA SER A 345 -15.93 39.18 6.38
C SER A 345 -15.38 39.22 7.82
N HIS A 346 -14.04 39.09 7.86
CA HIS A 346 -13.04 39.40 8.92
C HIS A 346 -12.60 38.31 9.92
N ILE A 347 -11.27 38.29 10.12
CA ILE A 347 -10.45 37.34 10.90
C ILE A 347 -9.88 38.06 12.16
N PHE A 348 -9.53 37.26 13.19
CA PHE A 348 -8.73 37.52 14.43
C PHE A 348 -9.53 38.09 15.63
N ASN A 349 -9.27 37.79 16.92
CA ASN A 349 -7.99 37.67 17.64
C ASN A 349 -8.12 36.86 18.97
N ARG A 350 -6.98 36.38 19.48
CA ARG A 350 -6.76 35.54 20.68
C ARG A 350 -6.70 36.40 21.95
N LYS A 351 -7.43 36.05 23.03
CA LYS A 351 -6.97 36.21 24.44
C LYS A 351 -7.92 35.60 25.48
N ASP A 352 -7.32 34.73 26.30
CA ASP A 352 -7.64 34.31 27.67
C ASP A 352 -9.06 33.85 28.04
N LEU A 353 -9.20 32.55 28.34
CA LEU A 353 -9.99 32.07 29.50
C LEU A 353 -9.59 30.63 29.89
N LEU A 354 -9.19 30.49 31.15
CA LEU A 354 -8.85 29.26 31.85
C LEU A 354 -10.13 28.59 32.40
N THR A 355 -10.18 27.26 32.24
CA THR A 355 -10.96 26.29 33.05
C THR A 355 -12.48 26.50 33.15
N GLY A 356 -13.21 25.91 32.19
CA GLY A 356 -14.65 25.69 32.23
C GLY A 356 -15.30 26.05 30.88
N THR A 357 -15.98 25.10 30.24
CA THR A 357 -16.74 25.37 29.02
C THR A 357 -18.06 26.04 29.40
N TYR A 358 -18.27 27.27 28.92
CA TYR A 358 -19.50 28.02 29.09
C TYR A 358 -20.14 28.25 27.72
N VAL A 359 -21.46 28.09 27.64
CA VAL A 359 -22.26 28.48 26.46
C VAL A 359 -22.94 29.80 26.79
N PHE A 360 -22.76 30.80 25.93
CA PHE A 360 -23.35 32.12 26.06
C PHE A 360 -24.41 32.33 24.98
N LEU A 361 -25.53 32.94 25.37
CA LEU A 361 -26.54 33.48 24.45
C LEU A 361 -26.35 35.00 24.45
N ILE A 362 -26.15 35.61 23.28
CA ILE A 362 -25.81 37.03 23.13
C ILE A 362 -26.74 37.68 22.09
N LYS A 363 -27.17 38.92 22.31
CA LYS A 363 -27.91 39.74 21.32
C LYS A 363 -26.97 40.26 20.22
N GLU A 364 -27.55 40.70 19.10
CA GLU A 364 -26.84 41.32 17.97
C GLU A 364 -25.97 42.53 18.36
N ASN A 365 -26.31 43.24 19.43
CA ASN A 365 -25.54 44.38 19.94
C ASN A 365 -24.42 44.00 20.93
N GLY A 366 -24.17 42.70 21.14
CA GLY A 366 -23.10 42.19 22.01
C GLY A 366 -23.47 42.03 23.49
N GLU A 367 -24.73 42.26 23.87
CA GLU A 367 -25.20 42.08 25.24
C GLU A 367 -25.47 40.59 25.57
N ILE A 368 -24.86 40.07 26.64
CA ILE A 368 -25.01 38.66 27.07
C ILE A 368 -26.36 38.47 27.77
N LEU A 369 -27.22 37.61 27.22
CA LEU A 369 -28.54 37.27 27.74
C LEU A 369 -28.53 36.15 28.77
N LYS A 370 -27.70 35.11 28.55
CA LYS A 370 -27.62 33.95 29.44
C LYS A 370 -26.28 33.25 29.29
N SER A 371 -25.75 32.69 30.38
CA SER A 371 -24.58 31.81 30.35
C SER A 371 -24.87 30.53 31.14
N GLU A 372 -24.63 29.37 30.55
CA GLU A 372 -24.68 28.08 31.26
C GLU A 372 -23.33 27.36 31.21
N LYS A 373 -22.92 26.83 32.36
CA LYS A 373 -21.71 26.05 32.51
C LYS A 373 -22.00 24.60 32.10
N VAL A 374 -21.32 24.11 31.08
CA VAL A 374 -21.47 22.73 30.63
C VAL A 374 -20.36 21.89 31.26
N ILE A 375 -20.73 20.90 32.06
CA ILE A 375 -19.81 19.89 32.58
C ILE A 375 -19.92 18.68 31.64
N ILE A 376 -18.86 18.38 30.91
CA ILE A 376 -18.78 17.20 30.04
C ILE A 376 -18.38 16.03 30.95
N GLN A 377 -19.26 15.03 31.10
CA GLN A 377 -19.00 13.79 31.86
C GLN A 377 -18.53 12.67 30.94
#